data_AF-A0AAD9MYU5-F1
#
_entry.id   AF-A0AAD9MYU5-F1
#
_cell.length_a   1.000
_cell.length_b   1.000
_cell.length_c   1.000
_cell.angle_alpha   90.00
_cell.angle_beta   90.00
_cell.angle_gamma   90.00
#
_symmetry.space_group_name_H-M   'P 1'
#
loop_
_entity.id
_entity.type
_entity.pdbx_description
1 polymer ?
#
loop_
_entity_poly.entity_id
_entity_poly.type
_entity_poly.pdbx_seq_one_letter_code
_entity_poly.pdbx_strand_id
1 'polypeptide(L)'
;MARMSRRWRREHLLEEGERHFHADNYSCFPPPIFVPTITLVEICSFIYYSLDPEDRGVTVPLPARSVFIYRPDRRLEVWRFIFYMLVHAGWVHLFFNMLVQLTVGVPLEMVHGSFRVGLIYMAGVLAGSLGMSVFDMSGYLVGASGGVYALLAAHLANILLNYTEMELAVYKLVAVLIVAGADVGLAIWDRYTNDDDDDDKHTTGYVAHLMGALAGFTIGLLVLKHFEHKLKTQIIWWLALTIYSACTLFAVFWNVYH
;
A
#
# COMPACT_ATOMS: atom_id res chain seq x y z
N MET A 1 -0.33 -0.52 -56.62
CA MET A 1 0.37 -1.20 -55.51
C MET A 1 0.86 -0.24 -54.40
N ALA A 2 1.52 0.89 -54.69
CA ALA A 2 2.07 1.78 -53.65
C ALA A 2 1.05 2.44 -52.69
N ARG A 3 -0.20 2.69 -53.12
CA ARG A 3 -1.27 3.23 -52.25
C ARG A 3 -1.77 2.22 -51.21
N MET A 4 -1.75 0.92 -51.55
CA MET A 4 -2.24 -0.15 -50.69
C MET A 4 -1.24 -0.45 -49.56
N SER A 5 0.07 -0.43 -49.85
CA SER A 5 1.10 -0.62 -48.81
C SER A 5 1.20 0.57 -47.85
N ARG A 6 0.91 1.80 -48.31
CA ARG A 6 0.84 2.99 -47.45
C ARG A 6 -0.39 2.98 -46.53
N ARG A 7 -1.49 2.36 -46.95
CA ARG A 7 -2.69 2.21 -46.14
C ARG A 7 -2.48 1.14 -45.08
N TRP A 8 -2.02 -0.04 -45.50
CA TRP A 8 -1.70 -1.15 -44.59
C TRP A 8 -0.68 -0.74 -43.52
N ARG A 9 0.42 -0.07 -43.91
CA ARG A 9 1.42 0.43 -42.96
C ARG A 9 0.84 1.43 -41.97
N ARG A 10 -0.11 2.27 -42.39
CA ARG A 10 -0.73 3.27 -41.52
C ARG A 10 -1.71 2.63 -40.55
N GLU A 11 -2.51 1.67 -41.01
CA GLU A 11 -3.41 0.89 -40.17
C GLU A 11 -2.61 0.08 -39.13
N HIS A 12 -1.49 -0.53 -39.52
CA HIS A 12 -0.65 -1.29 -38.58
C HIS A 12 0.09 -0.40 -37.57
N LEU A 13 0.56 0.78 -37.99
CA LEU A 13 1.17 1.76 -37.08
C LEU A 13 0.12 2.36 -36.12
N LEU A 14 -1.13 2.49 -36.55
CA LEU A 14 -2.24 2.89 -35.68
C LEU A 14 -2.60 1.77 -34.71
N GLU A 15 -2.65 0.50 -35.14
CA GLU A 15 -2.85 -0.64 -34.26
C GLU A 15 -1.68 -0.82 -33.27
N GLU A 16 -0.44 -0.57 -33.67
CA GLU A 16 0.73 -0.57 -32.77
C GLU A 16 0.65 0.62 -31.80
N GLY A 17 0.29 1.81 -32.28
CA GLY A 17 0.11 3.01 -31.44
C GLY A 17 -1.06 2.89 -30.46
N GLU A 18 -2.17 2.27 -30.85
CA GLU A 18 -3.33 2.00 -29.97
C GLU A 18 -3.04 0.88 -28.97
N ARG A 19 -2.22 -0.12 -29.35
CA ARG A 19 -1.72 -1.14 -28.41
C ARG A 19 -0.80 -0.54 -27.36
N HIS A 20 -0.02 0.49 -27.73
CA HIS A 20 0.97 1.12 -26.87
C HIS A 20 0.43 1.85 -25.63
N PHE A 21 -0.90 2.02 -25.48
CA PHE A 21 -1.49 2.75 -24.35
C PHE A 21 -2.50 1.96 -23.52
N HIS A 22 -2.46 0.62 -23.60
CA HIS A 22 -3.39 -0.23 -22.83
C HIS A 22 -3.26 -0.07 -21.31
N ALA A 23 -2.09 0.33 -20.80
CA ALA A 23 -1.86 0.49 -19.35
C ALA A 23 -2.55 1.71 -18.74
N ASP A 24 -2.90 2.72 -19.56
CA ASP A 24 -3.55 3.96 -19.13
C ASP A 24 -5.07 4.01 -19.43
N ASN A 25 -5.64 2.90 -19.94
CA ASN A 25 -7.09 2.80 -20.14
C ASN A 25 -7.82 2.63 -18.80
N TYR A 26 -8.10 3.75 -18.15
CA TYR A 26 -8.99 3.82 -16.99
C TYR A 26 -10.41 3.48 -17.42
N SER A 27 -10.89 2.30 -17.03
CA SER A 27 -12.29 1.96 -17.15
C SER A 27 -12.99 2.24 -15.83
N CYS A 28 -14.08 3.00 -15.86
CA CYS A 28 -15.01 3.11 -14.73
C CYS A 28 -15.88 1.85 -14.55
N PHE A 29 -15.67 0.83 -15.40
CA PHE A 29 -16.43 -0.42 -15.39
C PHE A 29 -15.49 -1.64 -15.35
N PRO A 30 -15.57 -2.49 -14.30
CA PRO A 30 -16.34 -2.28 -13.08
C PRO A 30 -15.81 -1.09 -12.26
N PRO A 31 -16.68 -0.35 -11.53
CA PRO A 31 -16.26 0.80 -10.74
C PRO A 31 -15.30 0.37 -9.63
N PRO A 32 -14.43 1.27 -9.15
CA PRO A 32 -13.61 1.00 -7.97
C PRO A 32 -14.53 0.85 -6.75
N ILE A 33 -14.37 -0.24 -6.01
CA ILE A 33 -15.15 -0.61 -4.83
C ILE A 33 -14.25 -0.72 -3.61
N PHE A 34 -13.09 -1.36 -3.72
CA PHE A 34 -12.24 -1.68 -2.58
C PHE A 34 -11.68 -0.44 -1.91
N VAL A 35 -10.95 0.41 -2.65
CA VAL A 35 -10.27 1.59 -2.10
C VAL A 35 -11.27 2.60 -1.51
N PRO A 36 -12.39 2.95 -2.19
CA PRO A 36 -13.40 3.82 -1.57
C PRO A 36 -14.03 3.20 -0.32
N THR A 37 -14.28 1.89 -0.32
CA THR A 37 -14.90 1.21 0.83
C THR A 37 -13.97 1.20 2.04
N ILE A 38 -12.70 0.82 1.87
CA ILE A 38 -11.76 0.76 3.00
C ILE A 38 -11.48 2.16 3.57
N THR A 39 -11.34 3.17 2.70
CA THR A 39 -11.26 4.60 3.08
C THR A 39 -12.45 5.01 3.95
N LEU A 40 -13.67 4.67 3.53
CA LEU A 40 -14.88 5.00 4.29
C LEU A 40 -14.87 4.31 5.67
N VAL A 41 -14.49 3.03 5.72
CA VAL A 41 -14.41 2.27 6.98
C VAL A 41 -13.38 2.88 7.93
N GLU A 42 -12.22 3.29 7.43
CA GLU A 42 -11.16 3.94 8.21
C GLU A 42 -11.62 5.29 8.77
N ILE A 43 -12.26 6.13 7.94
CA ILE A 43 -12.83 7.42 8.38
C ILE A 43 -13.92 7.19 9.44
N CYS A 44 -14.84 6.27 9.22
CA CYS A 44 -15.91 5.95 10.18
C CYS A 44 -15.34 5.43 11.50
N SER A 45 -14.35 4.54 11.45
CA SER A 45 -13.63 4.04 12.62
C SER A 45 -12.95 5.17 13.39
N PHE A 46 -12.25 6.07 12.68
CA PHE A 46 -11.58 7.21 13.30
C PHE A 46 -12.57 8.18 13.96
N ILE A 47 -13.70 8.51 13.29
CA ILE A 47 -14.75 9.35 13.87
C ILE A 47 -15.34 8.69 15.11
N TYR A 48 -15.61 7.38 15.07
CA TYR A 48 -16.13 6.63 16.21
C TYR A 48 -15.23 6.78 17.43
N TYR A 49 -13.92 6.56 17.28
CA TYR A 49 -12.96 6.72 18.38
C TYR A 49 -12.79 8.19 18.80
N SER A 50 -12.90 9.14 17.88
CA SER A 50 -12.80 10.59 18.19
C SER A 50 -14.00 11.14 18.97
N LEU A 51 -15.14 10.44 18.96
CA LEU A 51 -16.36 10.87 19.64
C LEU A 51 -16.45 10.35 21.09
N ASP A 52 -15.56 9.46 21.53
CA ASP A 52 -15.58 8.90 22.89
C ASP A 52 -15.34 10.00 23.94
N PRO A 53 -16.30 10.26 24.86
CA PRO A 53 -16.20 11.33 25.86
C PRO A 53 -14.97 11.25 26.79
N GLU A 54 -14.42 10.06 27.03
CA GLU A 54 -13.22 9.88 27.84
C GLU A 54 -11.95 10.43 27.16
N ASP A 55 -11.95 10.56 25.83
CA ASP A 55 -10.81 10.99 25.00
C ASP A 55 -10.89 12.48 24.59
N ARG A 56 -11.95 13.20 24.98
CA ARG A 56 -12.22 14.58 24.54
C ARG A 56 -11.34 15.68 25.15
N GLY A 57 -10.39 15.31 26.04
CA GLY A 57 -9.64 16.26 26.86
C GLY A 57 -8.12 16.24 26.70
N VAL A 58 -7.56 15.31 25.92
CA VAL A 58 -6.11 15.19 25.74
C VAL A 58 -5.78 15.41 24.27
N THR A 59 -4.67 16.09 23.98
CA THR A 59 -4.02 16.07 22.67
C THR A 59 -3.61 14.62 22.36
N VAL A 60 -4.60 13.87 21.86
CA VAL A 60 -4.68 12.44 21.50
C VAL A 60 -3.47 11.57 21.87
N PRO A 61 -3.41 10.99 23.09
CA PRO A 61 -2.90 9.65 23.22
C PRO A 61 -3.99 8.76 22.62
N LEU A 62 -3.61 7.95 21.64
CA LEU A 62 -4.51 7.01 20.97
C LEU A 62 -5.38 6.26 21.98
N PRO A 63 -6.52 5.68 21.56
CA PRO A 63 -7.27 4.78 22.42
C PRO A 63 -6.39 3.56 22.72
N ALA A 64 -5.57 3.61 23.77
CA ALA A 64 -4.72 2.51 24.26
C ALA A 64 -5.56 1.26 24.58
N ARG A 65 -6.89 1.43 24.66
CA ARG A 65 -7.91 0.40 24.84
C ARG A 65 -8.48 -0.21 23.56
N SER A 66 -8.17 0.33 22.38
CA SER A 66 -8.72 -0.21 21.14
C SER A 66 -8.24 -1.65 20.93
N VAL A 67 -9.22 -2.53 20.68
CA VAL A 67 -8.98 -3.96 20.40
C VAL A 67 -8.28 -4.19 19.06
N PHE A 68 -8.12 -3.14 18.24
CA PHE A 68 -7.53 -3.20 16.91
C PHE A 68 -6.06 -2.82 16.86
N ILE A 69 -5.56 -2.03 17.82
CA ILE A 69 -4.15 -1.63 17.85
C ILE A 69 -3.25 -2.86 17.87
N TYR A 70 -2.22 -2.87 17.03
CA TYR A 70 -1.20 -3.91 17.09
C TYR A 70 -0.36 -3.72 18.35
N ARG A 71 -0.23 -4.81 19.12
CA ARG A 71 0.34 -4.84 20.45
C ARG A 71 1.38 -5.95 20.54
N PRO A 72 2.65 -5.64 20.85
CA PRO A 72 3.70 -6.65 20.94
C PRO A 72 3.49 -7.62 22.09
N ASP A 73 2.76 -7.23 23.14
CA ASP A 73 2.40 -8.09 24.28
C ASP A 73 1.20 -9.01 23.99
N ARG A 74 0.52 -8.86 22.84
CA ARG A 74 -0.70 -9.60 22.46
C ARG A 74 -0.61 -10.24 21.08
N ARG A 75 0.56 -10.77 20.69
CA ARG A 75 0.81 -11.37 19.36
C ARG A 75 -0.11 -12.55 19.00
N LEU A 76 -0.70 -13.24 19.98
CA LEU A 76 -1.67 -14.32 19.72
C LEU A 76 -3.06 -13.80 19.33
N GLU A 77 -3.35 -12.52 19.55
CA GLU A 77 -4.58 -11.87 19.11
C GLU A 77 -4.46 -11.50 17.62
N VAL A 78 -4.47 -12.52 16.76
CA VAL A 78 -4.10 -12.45 15.32
C VAL A 78 -4.83 -11.36 14.52
N TRP A 79 -6.03 -10.97 14.92
CA TRP A 79 -6.78 -9.90 14.27
C TRP A 79 -6.10 -8.54 14.35
N ARG A 80 -5.25 -8.32 15.36
CA ARG A 80 -4.45 -7.10 15.54
C ARG A 80 -3.41 -6.89 14.45
N PHE A 81 -2.98 -7.95 13.75
CA PHE A 81 -2.08 -7.84 12.60
C PHE A 81 -2.76 -7.24 11.37
N ILE A 82 -4.09 -7.18 11.37
CA ILE A 82 -4.88 -6.65 10.25
C ILE A 82 -5.63 -5.39 10.65
N PHE A 83 -6.41 -5.43 11.73
CA PHE A 83 -7.34 -4.34 12.05
C PHE A 83 -6.66 -3.08 12.58
N TYR A 84 -5.36 -3.10 12.87
CA TYR A 84 -4.62 -1.89 13.22
C TYR A 84 -4.74 -0.79 12.16
N MET A 85 -4.98 -1.17 10.89
CA MET A 85 -5.23 -0.25 9.78
C MET A 85 -6.44 0.68 10.02
N LEU A 86 -7.38 0.28 10.88
CA LEU A 86 -8.61 1.02 11.14
C LEU A 86 -8.47 2.08 12.24
N VAL A 87 -7.35 2.13 12.95
CA VAL A 87 -7.09 3.11 14.02
C VAL A 87 -5.99 4.05 13.55
N HIS A 88 -6.11 5.36 13.82
CA HIS A 88 -5.12 6.34 13.41
C HIS A 88 -4.71 7.23 14.60
N ALA A 89 -3.46 7.67 14.59
CA ALA A 89 -2.86 8.48 15.67
C ALA A 89 -3.37 9.93 15.75
N GLY A 90 -4.10 10.40 14.73
CA GLY A 90 -4.65 11.76 14.72
C GLY A 90 -5.12 12.19 13.34
N TRP A 91 -5.68 13.41 13.27
CA TRP A 91 -6.27 13.96 12.05
C TRP A 91 -5.28 14.10 10.88
N VAL A 92 -4.06 14.56 11.16
CA VAL A 92 -3.01 14.72 10.14
C VAL A 92 -2.59 13.36 9.59
N HIS A 93 -2.38 12.37 10.47
CA HIS A 93 -2.03 11.01 10.08
C HIS A 93 -3.14 10.36 9.24
N LEU A 94 -4.42 10.49 9.63
CA LEU A 94 -5.54 10.01 8.82
C LEU A 94 -5.58 10.72 7.46
N PHE A 95 -5.47 12.06 7.45
CA PHE A 95 -5.56 12.86 6.23
C PHE A 95 -4.54 12.41 5.17
N PHE A 96 -3.28 12.25 5.54
CA PHE A 96 -2.25 11.81 4.59
C PHE A 96 -2.47 10.37 4.12
N ASN A 97 -2.90 9.44 5.00
CA ASN A 97 -3.28 8.10 4.56
C ASN A 97 -4.40 8.14 3.52
N MET A 98 -5.48 8.88 3.78
CA MET A 98 -6.61 8.98 2.85
C MET A 98 -6.21 9.64 1.53
N LEU A 99 -5.40 10.70 1.59
CA LEU A 99 -4.91 11.41 0.42
C LEU A 99 -4.13 10.47 -0.49
N VAL A 100 -3.14 9.75 0.03
CA VAL A 100 -2.31 8.84 -0.77
C VAL A 100 -3.12 7.62 -1.22
N GLN A 101 -3.91 7.03 -0.32
CA GLN A 101 -4.76 5.88 -0.62
C GLN A 101 -5.74 6.16 -1.77
N LEU A 102 -6.42 7.31 -1.75
CA LEU A 102 -7.37 7.66 -2.81
C LEU A 102 -6.66 8.05 -4.10
N THR A 103 -5.60 8.86 -4.03
CA THR A 103 -4.89 9.36 -5.23
C THR A 103 -4.12 8.27 -5.96
N VAL A 104 -3.59 7.28 -5.24
CA VAL A 104 -2.79 6.18 -5.83
C VAL A 104 -3.65 4.92 -6.01
N GLY A 105 -4.47 4.58 -5.02
CA GLY A 105 -5.25 3.35 -4.99
C GLY A 105 -6.38 3.33 -6.01
N VAL A 106 -7.14 4.42 -6.16
CA VAL A 106 -8.29 4.45 -7.10
C VAL A 106 -7.83 4.26 -8.55
N PRO A 107 -6.81 4.97 -9.07
CA PRO A 107 -6.31 4.72 -10.42
C PRO A 107 -5.82 3.29 -10.61
N LEU A 108 -5.08 2.74 -9.62
CA LEU A 108 -4.61 1.36 -9.67
C LEU A 108 -5.79 0.36 -9.73
N GLU A 109 -6.86 0.64 -8.98
CA GLU A 109 -8.06 -0.17 -8.95
C GLU A 109 -8.85 -0.11 -10.26
N MET A 110 -8.93 1.05 -10.90
CA MET A 110 -9.60 1.20 -12.20
C MET A 110 -8.88 0.43 -13.31
N VAL A 111 -7.56 0.28 -13.24
CA VAL A 111 -6.77 -0.46 -14.25
C VAL A 111 -6.75 -1.97 -13.97
N HIS A 112 -6.50 -2.35 -12.72
CA HIS A 112 -6.25 -3.75 -12.36
C HIS A 112 -7.47 -4.46 -11.75
N GLY A 113 -8.43 -3.72 -11.20
CA GLY A 113 -9.64 -4.23 -10.56
C GLY A 113 -9.50 -4.42 -9.05
N SER A 114 -10.64 -4.32 -8.37
CA SER A 114 -10.77 -4.31 -6.90
C SER A 114 -10.09 -5.47 -6.20
N PHE A 115 -10.23 -6.68 -6.73
CA PHE A 115 -9.67 -7.88 -6.08
C PHE A 115 -8.14 -7.83 -6.00
N ARG A 116 -7.46 -7.44 -7.08
CA ARG A 116 -5.98 -7.41 -7.13
C ARG A 116 -5.44 -6.30 -6.24
N VAL A 117 -6.06 -5.13 -6.27
CA VAL A 117 -5.68 -4.01 -5.41
C VAL A 117 -5.96 -4.33 -3.94
N GLY A 118 -7.07 -4.99 -3.63
CA GLY A 118 -7.37 -5.49 -2.29
C GLY A 118 -6.32 -6.47 -1.78
N LEU A 119 -5.88 -7.43 -2.59
CA LEU A 119 -4.80 -8.36 -2.22
C LEU A 119 -3.49 -7.62 -1.90
N ILE A 120 -3.11 -6.66 -2.74
CA ILE A 120 -1.89 -5.84 -2.54
C ILE A 120 -1.97 -5.06 -1.23
N TYR A 121 -3.09 -4.36 -1.01
CA TYR A 121 -3.29 -3.54 0.18
C TYR A 121 -3.25 -4.40 1.45
N MET A 122 -4.02 -5.50 1.49
CA MET A 122 -4.08 -6.38 2.66
C MET A 122 -2.75 -7.10 2.92
N ALA A 123 -2.02 -7.48 1.87
CA ALA A 123 -0.67 -8.03 2.01
C ALA A 123 0.31 -7.01 2.60
N GLY A 124 0.17 -5.73 2.23
CA GLY A 124 0.91 -4.61 2.80
C GLY A 124 0.64 -4.41 4.28
N VAL A 125 -0.63 -4.38 4.67
CA VAL A 125 -1.07 -4.28 6.07
C VAL A 125 -0.48 -5.44 6.89
N LEU A 126 -0.64 -6.68 6.42
CA LEU A 126 -0.12 -7.85 7.11
C LEU A 126 1.41 -7.83 7.21
N ALA A 127 2.11 -7.48 6.14
CA ALA A 127 3.57 -7.38 6.15
C ALA A 127 4.06 -6.25 7.05
N GLY A 128 3.33 -5.15 7.14
CA GLY A 128 3.64 -4.03 8.03
C GLY A 128 3.67 -4.46 9.49
N SER A 129 2.61 -5.11 9.98
CA SER A 129 2.53 -5.59 11.36
C SER A 129 3.46 -6.76 11.67
N LEU A 130 3.61 -7.73 10.75
CA LEU A 130 4.61 -8.80 10.87
C LEU A 130 6.03 -8.23 10.89
N GLY A 131 6.31 -7.22 10.07
CA GLY A 131 7.56 -6.48 10.06
C GLY A 131 7.89 -5.85 11.40
N MET A 132 6.93 -5.08 11.95
CA MET A 132 7.06 -4.49 13.28
C MET A 132 7.35 -5.55 14.34
N SER A 133 6.62 -6.68 14.34
CA SER A 133 6.81 -7.74 15.32
C SER A 133 8.23 -8.33 15.38
N VAL A 134 8.95 -8.27 14.25
CA VAL A 134 10.31 -8.82 14.10
C VAL A 134 11.37 -7.74 14.35
N PHE A 135 11.21 -6.56 13.75
CA PHE A 135 12.27 -5.54 13.72
C PHE A 135 12.08 -4.40 14.72
N ASP A 136 10.87 -4.20 15.24
CA ASP A 136 10.53 -3.22 16.28
C ASP A 136 9.67 -3.90 17.36
N MET A 137 10.31 -4.79 18.12
CA MET A 137 9.65 -5.78 18.97
C MET A 137 8.81 -5.17 20.12
N SER A 138 9.06 -3.91 20.48
CA SER A 138 8.33 -3.16 21.52
C SER A 138 7.35 -2.14 20.95
N GLY A 139 7.36 -1.91 19.63
CA GLY A 139 6.53 -0.92 18.97
C GLY A 139 5.05 -1.32 18.91
N TYR A 140 4.18 -0.39 19.27
CA TYR A 140 2.77 -0.44 18.92
C TYR A 140 2.59 0.06 17.49
N LEU A 141 1.58 -0.45 16.78
CA LEU A 141 1.33 -0.03 15.40
C LEU A 141 -0.15 0.29 15.19
N VAL A 142 -0.38 1.41 14.51
CA VAL A 142 -1.68 1.92 14.07
C VAL A 142 -1.56 2.53 12.68
N GLY A 143 -2.68 2.61 11.97
CA GLY A 143 -2.81 3.34 10.71
C GLY A 143 -2.76 2.43 9.49
N ALA A 144 -3.44 2.88 8.44
CA ALA A 144 -3.53 2.20 7.14
C ALA A 144 -2.20 2.14 6.35
N SER A 145 -1.13 2.75 6.88
CA SER A 145 0.06 3.09 6.10
C SER A 145 0.80 1.87 5.53
N GLY A 146 0.78 0.71 6.19
CA GLY A 146 1.30 -0.53 5.62
C GLY A 146 0.64 -0.88 4.27
N GLY A 147 -0.68 -0.71 4.16
CA GLY A 147 -1.43 -0.87 2.92
C GLY A 147 -1.19 0.27 1.93
N VAL A 148 -1.12 1.52 2.40
CA VAL A 148 -0.84 2.70 1.55
C VAL A 148 0.52 2.60 0.86
N TYR A 149 1.57 2.22 1.60
CA TYR A 149 2.91 2.01 1.04
C TYR A 149 2.96 0.80 0.11
N ALA A 150 2.12 -0.22 0.34
CA ALA A 150 1.95 -1.30 -0.60
C ALA A 150 1.33 -0.82 -1.92
N LEU A 151 0.35 0.09 -1.88
CA LEU A 151 -0.22 0.69 -3.10
C LEU A 151 0.82 1.55 -3.85
N LEU A 152 1.60 2.37 -3.14
CA LEU A 152 2.70 3.15 -3.74
C LEU A 152 3.72 2.24 -4.44
N ALA A 153 4.16 1.18 -3.76
CA ALA A 153 5.13 0.25 -4.31
C ALA A 153 4.55 -0.64 -5.42
N ALA A 154 3.26 -0.97 -5.36
CA ALA A 154 2.56 -1.62 -6.46
C ALA A 154 2.43 -0.72 -7.68
N HIS A 155 2.29 0.59 -7.51
CA HIS A 155 2.35 1.55 -8.62
C HIS A 155 3.74 1.54 -9.28
N LEU A 156 4.81 1.48 -8.48
CA LEU A 156 6.17 1.27 -9.00
C LEU A 156 6.29 -0.06 -9.75
N ALA A 157 5.75 -1.15 -9.21
CA ALA A 157 5.72 -2.44 -9.90
C ALA A 157 4.94 -2.34 -11.23
N ASN A 158 3.79 -1.66 -11.25
CA ASN A 158 3.03 -1.42 -12.49
C ASN A 158 3.86 -0.66 -13.53
N ILE A 159 4.56 0.39 -13.12
CA ILE A 159 5.46 1.16 -14.00
C ILE A 159 6.58 0.25 -14.53
N LEU A 160 7.20 -0.59 -13.71
CA LEU A 160 8.26 -1.50 -14.17
C LEU A 160 7.73 -2.56 -15.15
N LEU A 161 6.53 -3.06 -14.91
CA LEU A 161 5.89 -4.08 -15.73
C LEU A 161 5.42 -3.52 -17.08
N ASN A 162 4.98 -2.26 -17.10
CA ASN A 162 4.27 -1.66 -18.23
C ASN A 162 4.91 -0.32 -18.68
N TYR A 163 6.21 -0.13 -18.45
CA TYR A 163 6.92 1.14 -18.66
C TYR A 163 6.76 1.71 -20.06
N THR A 164 6.88 0.86 -21.08
CA THR A 164 6.77 1.24 -22.50
C THR A 164 5.35 1.61 -22.90
N GLU A 165 4.37 1.21 -22.10
CA GLU A 165 2.94 1.32 -22.41
C GLU A 165 2.24 2.43 -21.62
N MET A 166 2.99 3.17 -20.81
CA MET A 166 2.48 4.23 -19.93
C MET A 166 2.92 5.61 -20.42
N GLU A 167 1.96 6.49 -20.68
CA GLU A 167 2.23 7.90 -20.87
C GLU A 167 2.77 8.50 -19.57
N LEU A 168 3.80 9.35 -19.70
CA LEU A 168 4.35 10.12 -18.58
C LEU A 168 4.82 9.26 -17.39
N ALA A 169 5.25 8.01 -17.64
CA ALA A 169 5.69 7.07 -16.60
C ALA A 169 6.71 7.67 -15.62
N VAL A 170 7.66 8.47 -16.13
CA VAL A 170 8.67 9.16 -15.30
C VAL A 170 8.05 10.19 -14.37
N TYR A 171 7.07 10.98 -14.83
CA TYR A 171 6.39 11.96 -13.98
C TYR A 171 5.53 11.30 -12.92
N LYS A 172 4.84 10.19 -13.26
CA LYS A 172 4.08 9.36 -12.31
C LYS A 172 5.03 8.79 -11.23
N LEU A 173 6.20 8.29 -11.64
CA LEU A 173 7.24 7.80 -10.73
C LEU A 173 7.75 8.90 -9.79
N VAL A 174 8.10 10.07 -10.33
CA VAL A 174 8.59 11.22 -9.54
C VAL A 174 7.53 11.68 -8.54
N ALA A 175 6.26 11.77 -8.96
CA ALA A 175 5.17 12.15 -8.06
C ALA A 175 5.02 11.16 -6.89
N VAL A 176 5.05 9.86 -7.17
CA VAL A 176 5.01 8.81 -6.13
C VAL A 176 6.19 8.92 -5.17
N LEU A 177 7.41 9.14 -5.68
CA LEU A 177 8.61 9.28 -4.85
C LEU A 177 8.58 10.54 -3.97
N ILE A 178 8.05 11.66 -4.48
CA ILE A 178 7.89 12.89 -3.69
C ILE A 178 6.88 12.67 -2.56
N VAL A 179 5.72 12.08 -2.87
CA VAL A 179 4.67 11.82 -1.88
C VAL A 179 5.16 10.85 -0.81
N ALA A 180 5.75 9.73 -1.20
CA ALA A 180 6.31 8.76 -0.27
C ALA A 180 7.46 9.36 0.55
N GLY A 181 8.36 10.11 -0.07
CA GLY A 181 9.49 10.74 0.61
C GLY A 181 9.05 11.80 1.63
N ALA A 182 8.02 12.58 1.31
CA ALA A 182 7.45 13.56 2.24
C ALA A 182 6.80 12.87 3.46
N ASP A 183 6.01 11.82 3.24
CA ASP A 183 5.35 11.08 4.31
C ASP A 183 6.36 10.34 5.22
N VAL A 184 7.34 9.63 4.64
CA VAL A 184 8.44 9.03 5.41
C VAL A 184 9.23 10.10 6.17
N GLY A 185 9.54 11.22 5.52
CA GLY A 185 10.28 12.32 6.14
C GLY A 185 9.56 12.90 7.36
N LEU A 186 8.24 13.07 7.28
CA LEU A 186 7.42 13.52 8.40
C LEU A 186 7.38 12.47 9.53
N ALA A 187 7.24 11.18 9.21
CA ALA A 187 7.25 10.11 10.22
C ALA A 187 8.61 10.01 10.94
N ILE A 188 9.72 10.18 10.21
CA ILE A 188 11.06 10.24 10.79
C ILE A 188 11.22 11.50 11.66
N TRP A 189 10.81 12.66 11.15
CA TRP A 189 10.89 13.93 11.89
C TRP A 189 10.14 13.84 13.22
N ASP A 190 8.87 13.41 13.17
CA ASP A 190 8.01 13.25 14.35
C ASP A 190 8.69 12.36 15.42
N ARG A 191 9.33 11.28 15.00
CA ARG A 191 10.04 10.36 15.90
C ARG A 191 11.25 10.97 16.61
N TYR A 192 11.95 11.93 16.00
CA TYR A 192 13.18 12.50 16.53
C TYR A 192 13.03 13.90 17.13
N THR A 193 11.97 14.64 16.81
CA THR A 193 11.79 16.01 17.30
C THR A 193 10.77 16.13 18.41
N ASN A 194 9.75 15.28 18.40
CA ASN A 194 8.78 15.21 19.49
C ASN A 194 9.28 14.18 20.51
N ASP A 195 10.46 14.43 21.08
CA ASP A 195 11.16 13.57 22.04
C ASP A 195 10.75 13.92 23.49
N ASP A 196 9.46 14.17 23.72
CA ASP A 196 8.93 14.24 25.09
C ASP A 196 8.94 12.82 25.69
N ASP A 197 9.56 12.68 26.87
CA ASP A 197 9.90 11.48 27.69
C ASP A 197 8.73 10.53 28.06
N ASP A 198 7.65 10.44 27.29
CA ASP A 198 6.53 9.52 27.55
C ASP A 198 6.72 8.17 26.84
N ASP A 199 6.82 7.11 27.64
CA ASP A 199 6.94 5.67 27.28
C ASP A 199 5.78 5.12 26.41
N ASP A 200 4.73 5.92 26.16
CA ASP A 200 3.46 5.51 25.53
C ASP A 200 3.26 6.04 24.09
N LYS A 201 4.33 6.41 23.38
CA LYS A 201 4.21 6.83 21.97
C LYS A 201 3.93 5.65 21.04
N HIS A 202 2.66 5.53 20.63
CA HIS A 202 2.21 4.67 19.55
C HIS A 202 2.74 5.19 18.20
N THR A 203 3.85 4.62 17.73
CA THR A 203 4.55 5.11 16.53
C THR A 203 3.93 4.57 15.23
N THR A 204 3.92 5.42 14.20
CA THR A 204 3.86 4.98 12.82
C THR A 204 5.22 4.43 12.43
N GLY A 205 5.42 3.13 12.61
CA GLY A 205 6.72 2.51 12.37
C GLY A 205 7.16 2.63 10.91
N TYR A 206 8.31 3.28 10.64
CA TYR A 206 8.96 3.28 9.32
C TYR A 206 9.22 1.84 8.82
N VAL A 207 9.39 0.88 9.74
CA VAL A 207 9.45 -0.55 9.46
C VAL A 207 8.15 -1.02 8.81
N ALA A 208 6.98 -0.61 9.31
CA ALA A 208 5.70 -0.97 8.72
C ALA A 208 5.55 -0.40 7.30
N HIS A 209 6.01 0.84 7.07
CA HIS A 209 6.02 1.46 5.75
C HIS A 209 6.93 0.67 4.79
N LEU A 210 8.15 0.34 5.22
CA LEU A 210 9.12 -0.41 4.43
C LEU A 210 8.60 -1.82 4.09
N MET A 211 8.10 -2.55 5.07
CA MET A 211 7.61 -3.92 4.88
C MET A 211 6.33 -3.94 4.05
N GLY A 212 5.43 -2.95 4.25
CA GLY A 212 4.29 -2.71 3.38
C GLY A 212 4.71 -2.46 1.93
N ALA A 213 5.69 -1.58 1.70
CA ALA A 213 6.23 -1.33 0.36
C ALA A 213 6.85 -2.58 -0.27
N LEU A 214 7.65 -3.36 0.46
CA LEU A 214 8.24 -4.60 -0.05
C LEU A 214 7.16 -5.63 -0.42
N ALA A 215 6.12 -5.77 0.40
CA ALA A 215 4.98 -6.62 0.11
C ALA A 215 4.20 -6.13 -1.12
N GLY A 216 3.89 -4.83 -1.20
CA GLY A 216 3.18 -4.26 -2.35
C GLY A 216 3.95 -4.38 -3.66
N PHE A 217 5.28 -4.19 -3.62
CA PHE A 217 6.13 -4.42 -4.78
C PHE A 217 6.10 -5.88 -5.22
N THR A 218 6.36 -6.81 -4.30
CA THR A 218 6.42 -8.25 -4.61
C THR A 218 5.06 -8.80 -5.04
N ILE A 219 3.99 -8.58 -4.28
CA ILE A 219 2.63 -8.99 -4.65
C ILE A 219 2.16 -8.27 -5.90
N GLY A 220 2.50 -6.99 -6.09
CA GLY A 220 2.23 -6.24 -7.31
C GLY A 220 2.80 -6.94 -8.55
N LEU A 221 4.05 -7.40 -8.49
CA LEU A 221 4.66 -8.19 -9.57
C LEU A 221 3.92 -9.52 -9.84
N LEU A 222 3.24 -10.09 -8.85
CA LEU A 222 2.50 -11.35 -8.97
C LEU A 222 1.10 -11.17 -9.56
N VAL A 223 0.38 -10.12 -9.16
CA VAL A 223 -1.07 -10.01 -9.40
C VAL A 223 -1.44 -8.92 -10.41
N LEU A 224 -0.59 -7.94 -10.68
CA LEU A 224 -0.91 -6.87 -11.63
C LEU A 224 -0.96 -7.39 -13.07
N LYS A 225 -1.68 -6.67 -13.93
CA LYS A 225 -1.81 -7.03 -15.35
C LYS A 225 -0.49 -6.75 -16.05
N HIS A 226 -0.02 -7.72 -16.82
CA HIS A 226 1.18 -7.62 -17.64
C HIS A 226 0.75 -7.62 -19.10
N PHE A 227 1.11 -6.59 -19.86
CA PHE A 227 0.60 -6.42 -21.22
C PHE A 227 1.50 -7.05 -22.29
N GLU A 228 2.83 -7.22 -22.07
CA GLU A 228 3.72 -7.96 -22.98
C GLU A 228 4.86 -8.75 -22.28
N HIS A 229 5.34 -9.82 -22.95
CA HIS A 229 6.38 -10.80 -22.56
C HIS A 229 6.04 -11.83 -21.46
N LYS A 230 6.07 -13.14 -21.79
CA LYS A 230 5.70 -14.24 -20.88
C LYS A 230 6.86 -14.87 -20.08
N LEU A 231 8.08 -14.93 -20.63
CA LEU A 231 9.14 -15.79 -20.07
C LEU A 231 9.96 -15.14 -18.94
N LYS A 232 10.41 -13.89 -19.10
CA LYS A 232 11.14 -13.15 -18.04
C LYS A 232 10.24 -12.92 -16.82
N THR A 233 8.96 -12.69 -17.07
CA THR A 233 7.92 -12.48 -16.07
C THR A 233 7.72 -13.70 -15.19
N GLN A 234 7.86 -14.92 -15.72
CA GLN A 234 7.67 -16.14 -14.93
C GLN A 234 8.79 -16.35 -13.89
N ILE A 235 10.04 -15.99 -14.21
CA ILE A 235 11.16 -16.06 -13.25
C ILE A 235 10.96 -15.03 -12.12
N ILE A 236 10.63 -13.79 -12.48
CA ILE A 236 10.33 -12.72 -11.51
C ILE A 236 9.18 -13.14 -10.60
N TRP A 237 8.16 -13.76 -11.16
CA TRP A 237 7.00 -14.26 -10.42
C TRP A 237 7.39 -15.31 -9.37
N TRP A 238 8.15 -16.34 -9.75
CA TRP A 238 8.60 -17.37 -8.80
C TRP A 238 9.52 -16.80 -7.71
N LEU A 239 10.41 -15.87 -8.08
CA LEU A 239 11.29 -15.21 -7.12
C LEU A 239 10.49 -14.39 -6.11
N ALA A 240 9.56 -13.55 -6.58
CA ALA A 240 8.71 -12.72 -5.72
C ALA A 240 7.84 -13.57 -4.78
N LEU A 241 7.22 -14.64 -5.31
CA LEU A 241 6.42 -15.55 -4.51
C LEU A 241 7.25 -16.25 -3.42
N THR A 242 8.46 -16.70 -3.77
CA THR A 242 9.35 -17.40 -2.84
C THR A 242 9.80 -16.47 -1.71
N ILE A 243 10.24 -15.26 -2.05
CA ILE A 243 10.69 -14.27 -1.07
C ILE A 243 9.54 -13.89 -0.13
N TYR A 244 8.37 -13.53 -0.67
CA TYR A 244 7.21 -13.12 0.13
C TYR A 244 6.75 -14.25 1.08
N SER A 245 6.66 -15.48 0.56
CA SER A 245 6.24 -16.64 1.34
C SER A 245 7.25 -16.96 2.45
N ALA A 246 8.55 -16.92 2.15
CA ALA A 246 9.60 -17.18 3.13
C ALA A 246 9.59 -16.14 4.27
N CYS A 247 9.52 -14.85 3.94
CA CYS A 247 9.44 -13.78 4.94
C CYS A 247 8.19 -13.88 5.81
N THR A 248 7.03 -14.17 5.20
CA THR A 248 5.76 -14.31 5.93
C THR A 248 5.79 -15.51 6.86
N LEU A 249 6.24 -16.67 6.39
CA LEU A 249 6.35 -17.88 7.21
C LEU A 249 7.32 -17.71 8.37
N PHE A 250 8.45 -17.05 8.14
CA PHE A 250 9.41 -16.71 9.20
C PHE A 250 8.77 -15.81 10.26
N ALA A 251 8.08 -14.74 9.85
CA ALA A 251 7.45 -13.82 10.79
C ALA A 251 6.28 -14.46 11.56
N VAL A 252 5.51 -15.33 10.91
CA VAL A 252 4.46 -16.12 11.61
C VAL A 252 5.09 -17.06 12.62
N PHE A 253 6.14 -17.79 12.25
CA PHE A 253 6.89 -18.65 13.18
C PHE A 253 7.43 -17.83 14.36
N TRP A 254 8.03 -16.66 14.10
CA TRP A 254 8.51 -15.76 15.13
C TRP A 254 7.41 -15.42 16.15
N ASN A 255 6.25 -14.95 15.70
CA ASN A 255 5.16 -14.55 16.59
C ASN A 255 4.53 -15.70 17.40
N VAL A 256 4.66 -16.95 16.93
CA VAL A 256 4.12 -18.13 17.64
C VAL A 256 5.10 -18.63 18.70
N TYR A 257 6.41 -18.50 18.47
CA TYR A 257 7.43 -19.17 19.30
C TYR A 257 8.36 -18.22 20.06
N HIS A 258 8.36 -16.92 19.77
CA HIS A 258 9.23 -15.90 20.38
C HIS A 258 8.45 -14.62 20.75
#